data_AF-A0A971EW91-F1
#
_entry.id   AF-A0A971EW91-F1
#
_cell.length_a   1.000
_cell.length_b   1.000
_cell.length_c   1.000
_cell.angle_alpha   90.00
_cell.angle_beta   90.00
_cell.angle_gamma   90.00
#
_symmetry.space_group_name_H-M   'P 1'
#
loop_
_entity.id
_entity.type
_entity.pdbx_description
1 polymer ?
#
loop_
_entity_poly.entity_id
_entity_poly.type
_entity_poly.pdbx_seq_one_letter_code
_entity_poly.pdbx_strand_id
1 'polypeptide(L)'
;KMEPAGVMAAAAPLLFSGIVTTGIAFTLQVIAQKDSPPAHAALIMQMETVFAALAGWLLLGEIMTGQGIVGAALILIGMLIAQFWRRGTL
;
A
#
# COMPACT_ATOMS: atom_id res chain seq x y z
N LYS A 1 18.60 22.41 6.75
CA LYS A 1 19.58 22.75 5.71
C LYS A 1 19.79 21.48 4.88
N MET A 2 19.30 21.43 3.64
CA MET A 2 19.56 20.29 2.75
C MET A 2 21.00 20.39 2.28
N GLU A 3 21.85 19.48 2.73
CA GLU A 3 23.17 19.31 2.12
C GLU A 3 23.02 18.57 0.79
N PRO A 4 23.63 19.04 -0.32
CA PRO A 4 23.51 18.41 -1.63
C PRO A 4 24.02 16.95 -1.64
N ALA A 5 24.91 16.61 -0.69
CA ALA A 5 25.35 15.23 -0.45
C ALA A 5 24.20 14.29 -0.04
N GLY A 6 23.21 14.79 0.71
CA GLY A 6 22.06 14.00 1.16
C GLY A 6 21.11 13.62 0.02
N VAL A 7 20.99 14.46 -1.01
CA VAL A 7 20.15 14.18 -2.19
C VAL A 7 20.77 13.08 -3.05
N MET A 8 22.10 13.12 -3.23
CA MET A 8 22.82 12.06 -3.96
C MET A 8 22.78 10.72 -3.21
N ALA A 9 22.88 10.74 -1.87
CA ALA A 9 22.74 9.55 -1.05
C ALA A 9 21.32 8.97 -1.07
N ALA A 10 20.29 9.82 -1.17
CA ALA A 10 18.89 9.40 -1.27
C ALA A 10 18.50 8.88 -2.66
N ALA A 11 19.26 9.20 -3.71
CA ALA A 11 18.93 8.79 -5.08
C ALA A 11 18.85 7.26 -5.24
N ALA A 12 19.76 6.51 -4.63
CA ALA A 12 19.77 5.05 -4.69
C ALA A 12 18.53 4.40 -4.03
N PRO A 13 18.16 4.72 -2.76
CA PRO A 13 16.94 4.17 -2.16
C PRO A 13 15.66 4.64 -2.85
N LEU A 14 15.62 5.87 -3.39
CA LEU A 14 14.48 6.35 -4.18
C LEU A 14 14.30 5.56 -5.47
N LEU A 15 15.39 5.29 -6.20
CA LEU A 15 15.36 4.47 -7.42
C LEU A 15 14.96 3.03 -7.11
N PHE A 16 15.46 2.45 -6.03
CA PHE A 16 15.08 1.11 -5.60
C PHE A 16 13.59 1.04 -5.22
N SER A 17 13.10 1.98 -4.42
CA SER A 17 11.68 2.11 -4.08
C SER A 17 10.80 2.28 -5.33
N GLY A 18 11.19 3.15 -6.25
CA GLY A 18 10.43 3.41 -7.47
C GLY A 18 10.39 2.21 -8.41
N ILE A 19 11.55 1.66 -8.78
CA ILE A 19 11.65 0.63 -9.82
C ILE A 19 11.21 -0.73 -9.27
N VAL A 20 11.79 -1.15 -8.13
CA VAL A 20 11.60 -2.51 -7.62
C VAL A 20 10.27 -2.62 -6.90
N THR A 21 9.98 -1.69 -5.97
CA THR A 21 8.75 -1.78 -5.18
C THR A 21 7.54 -1.35 -6.01
N THR A 22 7.62 -0.25 -6.74
CA THR A 22 6.45 0.29 -7.45
C THR A 22 6.31 -0.31 -8.85
N GLY A 23 7.40 -0.31 -9.64
CA GLY A 23 7.38 -0.79 -11.03
C GLY A 23 7.14 -2.29 -11.15
N ILE A 24 7.98 -3.11 -10.51
CA ILE A 24 7.89 -4.57 -10.61
C ILE A 24 6.67 -5.09 -9.86
N ALA A 25 6.41 -4.63 -8.62
CA ALA A 25 5.30 -5.18 -7.83
C ALA A 25 3.93 -4.86 -8.45
N PHE A 26 3.68 -3.63 -8.93
CA PHE A 26 2.41 -3.33 -9.59
C PHE A 26 2.24 -4.07 -10.93
N THR A 27 3.33 -4.27 -11.67
CA THR A 27 3.26 -5.08 -12.91
C THR A 27 2.85 -6.52 -12.60
N LEU A 28 3.49 -7.13 -11.59
CA LEU A 28 3.12 -8.46 -11.14
C LEU A 28 1.70 -8.52 -10.57
N GLN A 29 1.26 -7.47 -9.87
CA GLN A 29 -0.09 -7.37 -9.35
C GLN A 29 -1.13 -7.33 -10.48
N VAL A 30 -0.90 -6.55 -11.53
CA VAL A 30 -1.78 -6.50 -12.72
C VAL A 30 -1.81 -7.85 -13.46
N ILE A 31 -0.66 -8.50 -13.61
CA ILE A 31 -0.57 -9.82 -14.24
C ILE A 31 -1.33 -10.86 -13.40
N ALA A 32 -1.15 -10.88 -12.07
CA ALA A 32 -1.84 -11.79 -11.18
C ALA A 32 -3.36 -11.57 -11.15
N GLN A 33 -3.80 -10.31 -11.29
CA GLN A 33 -5.22 -9.96 -11.34
C GLN A 33 -5.89 -10.33 -12.68
N LYS A 34 -5.11 -10.47 -13.77
CA LYS A 34 -5.64 -10.84 -15.09
C LYS A 34 -6.23 -12.25 -15.11
N ASP A 35 -5.60 -13.19 -14.39
CA ASP A 35 -5.97 -14.61 -14.42
C ASP A 35 -6.77 -15.06 -13.17
N SER A 36 -7.01 -14.16 -12.21
CA SER A 36 -7.69 -14.47 -10.95
C SER A 36 -9.16 -14.00 -10.94
N PRO A 37 -10.11 -14.78 -10.38
CA PRO A 37 -11.49 -14.34 -10.22
C PRO A 37 -11.57 -13.00 -9.48
N PRO A 38 -12.41 -12.04 -9.91
CA PRO A 38 -12.48 -10.69 -9.34
C PRO A 38 -12.68 -10.67 -7.81
N ALA A 39 -13.35 -11.69 -7.28
CA ALA A 39 -13.57 -11.84 -5.84
C ALA A 39 -12.29 -12.12 -5.04
N HIS A 40 -11.36 -12.93 -5.57
CA HIS A 40 -10.11 -13.25 -4.89
C HIS A 40 -9.08 -12.13 -5.02
N ALA A 41 -9.00 -11.51 -6.20
CA ALA A 41 -8.18 -10.32 -6.42
C ALA A 41 -8.55 -9.16 -5.48
N ALA A 42 -9.86 -8.90 -5.31
CA ALA A 42 -10.33 -7.85 -4.40
C ALA A 42 -9.97 -8.12 -2.94
N LEU A 43 -10.04 -9.37 -2.48
CA LEU A 43 -9.61 -9.72 -1.11
C LEU A 43 -8.12 -9.46 -0.90
N ILE A 44 -7.28 -9.84 -1.86
CA ILE A 44 -5.82 -9.64 -1.78
C ILE A 44 -5.47 -8.14 -1.74
N MET A 45 -6.08 -7.31 -2.60
CA MET A 45 -5.83 -5.85 -2.59
C MET A 45 -6.25 -5.19 -1.27
N GLN A 46 -7.35 -5.63 -0.66
CA GLN A 46 -7.78 -5.09 0.64
C GLN A 46 -6.82 -5.51 1.76
N MET A 47 -6.25 -6.72 1.68
CA MET A 47 -5.27 -7.23 2.63
C MET A 47 -3.88 -6.59 2.48
N GLU A 48 -3.52 -6.12 1.28
CA GLU A 48 -2.27 -5.39 1.05
C GLU A 48 -2.09 -4.21 2.01
N THR A 49 -3.17 -3.44 2.24
CA THR A 49 -3.14 -2.30 3.17
C THR A 49 -2.95 -2.75 4.63
N VAL A 50 -3.52 -3.90 5.01
CA VAL A 50 -3.35 -4.48 6.37
C VAL A 50 -1.92 -4.97 6.56
N PHE A 51 -1.36 -5.68 5.58
CA PHE A 51 0.04 -6.14 5.63
C PHE A 51 1.02 -4.96 5.58
N ALA A 52 0.74 -3.91 4.81
CA ALA A 52 1.54 -2.70 4.78
C ALA A 52 1.55 -1.99 6.14
N ALA A 53 0.39 -1.88 6.80
CA ALA A 53 0.30 -1.32 8.15
C ALA A 53 1.04 -2.17 9.20
N LEU A 54 0.91 -3.51 9.13
CA LEU A 54 1.64 -4.42 10.01
C LEU A 54 3.15 -4.37 9.78
N ALA A 55 3.59 -4.31 8.52
CA ALA A 55 4.99 -4.19 8.15
C ALA A 55 5.56 -2.83 8.56
N GLY A 56 4.81 -1.74 8.45
CA GLY A 56 5.21 -0.43 8.98
C GLY A 56 5.41 -0.44 10.50
N TRP A 57 4.50 -1.09 11.23
CA TRP A 57 4.66 -1.27 12.67
C TRP A 57 5.85 -2.15 13.05
N LEU A 58 6.04 -3.29 12.37
CA LEU A 58 7.04 -4.30 12.72
C LEU A 58 8.45 -3.99 12.18
N LEU A 59 8.58 -3.55 10.93
CA LEU A 59 9.87 -3.34 10.25
C LEU A 59 10.38 -1.89 10.39
N LEU A 60 9.50 -0.90 10.34
CA LEU A 60 9.89 0.51 10.50
C LEU A 60 9.86 0.96 11.97
N GLY A 61 9.24 0.17 12.85
CA GLY A 61 9.11 0.52 14.27
C GLY A 61 8.21 1.72 14.50
N GLU A 62 7.31 2.03 13.57
CA GLU A 62 6.38 3.15 13.70
C GLU A 62 5.48 2.90 14.92
N ILE A 63 5.65 3.73 15.96
CA ILE A 63 4.77 3.67 17.13
C ILE A 63 3.39 4.12 16.64
N MET A 64 2.47 3.17 16.47
CA MET A 64 1.07 3.44 16.18
C MET A 64 0.46 4.19 17.37
N THR A 65 0.61 5.52 17.35
CA THR A 65 -0.10 6.43 18.24
C THR A 65 -1.61 6.22 18.04
N GLY A 66 -2.44 6.51 19.04
CA GLY A 66 -3.89 6.38 18.92
C GLY A 66 -4.47 7.07 17.67
N GLN A 67 -3.81 8.15 17.21
CA GLN A 67 -4.13 8.84 15.96
C GLN A 67 -3.84 8.01 14.70
N GLY A 68 -2.75 7.25 14.67
CA GLY A 68 -2.41 6.33 13.57
C GLY A 68 -3.41 5.19 13.43
N ILE A 69 -3.91 4.66 14.55
CA ILE A 69 -4.97 3.64 14.55
C ILE A 69 -6.28 4.21 14.00
N VAL A 70 -6.65 5.42 14.42
CA VAL A 70 -7.85 6.10 13.89
C VAL A 70 -7.71 6.37 12.38
N GLY A 71 -6.54 6.81 11.92
CA GLY A 71 -6.26 6.98 10.48
C GLY A 71 -6.37 5.68 9.70
N ALA A 72 -5.77 4.59 10.18
CA ALA A 72 -5.87 3.28 9.54
C ALA A 72 -7.32 2.77 9.50
N ALA A 73 -8.08 2.95 10.59
CA ALA A 73 -9.49 2.59 10.65
C ALA A 73 -10.34 3.40 9.64
N LEU A 74 -10.08 4.70 9.49
CA LEU A 74 -10.77 5.54 8.51
C LEU A 74 -10.51 5.10 7.07
N ILE A 75 -9.26 4.76 6.72
CA ILE A 75 -8.90 4.24 5.39
C ILE A 75 -9.61 2.91 5.12
N LEU A 76 -9.62 2.00 6.11
CA LEU A 76 -10.26 0.70 5.97
C LEU A 76 -11.78 0.82 5.82
N ILE A 77 -12.43 1.69 6.60
CA ILE A 77 -13.86 2.00 6.48
C ILE A 77 -14.17 2.62 5.10
N GLY A 78 -13.38 3.59 4.66
CA GLY A 78 -13.53 4.23 3.34
C GLY A 78 -13.43 3.23 2.19
N MET A 79 -12.46 2.31 2.25
CA MET A 79 -12.33 1.23 1.26
C MET A 79 -13.53 0.28 1.26
N LEU A 80 -14.04 -0.11 2.43
CA LEU A 80 -15.25 -0.94 2.53
C LEU A 80 -16.46 -0.24 1.92
N ILE A 81 -16.69 1.03 2.23
CA ILE A 81 -17.79 1.82 1.66
C ILE A 81 -17.67 1.88 0.13
N ALA A 82 -16.48 2.16 -0.40
CA ALA A 82 -16.25 2.21 -1.85
C ALA A 82 -16.48 0.86 -2.55
N GLN A 83 -16.09 -0.24 -1.91
CA GLN A 83 -16.34 -1.61 -2.40
C GLN A 83 -17.84 -1.93 -2.45
N PHE A 84 -18.59 -1.59 -1.39
CA PHE A 84 -20.04 -1.82 -1.34
C PHE A 84 -20.81 -0.92 -2.30
N TRP A 85 -20.42 0.36 -2.42
CA TRP A 85 -21.06 1.29 -3.33
C TRP A 85 -20.91 0.85 -4.80
N ARG A 86 -19.72 0.41 -5.20
CA ARG A 86 -19.47 -0.08 -6.57
C ARG A 86 -20.19 -1.39 -6.90
N ARG A 87 -20.60 -2.17 -5.90
CA ARG A 87 -21.33 -3.43 -6.10
C ARG A 87 -22.84 -3.20 -6.35
N GLY A 88 -23.38 -2.02 -6.07
CA GLY A 88 -24.81 -1.68 -6.24
C GLY A 88 -25.21 -1.06 -7.58
N THR A 89 -24.30 -0.91 -8.53
CA THR A 89 -24.55 -0.32 -9.87
C THR A 89 -24.61 -1.34 -11.01
N LEU A 90 -24.97 -2.60 -10.73
CA LEU A 90 -25.28 -3.63 -11.74
C LEU A 90 -26.73 -4.07 -11.61
#